data_AF-W4PYJ0-F1
#
_entry.id   AF-W4PYJ0-F1
#
_cell.length_a   1.000
_cell.length_b   1.000
_cell.length_c   1.000
_cell.angle_alpha   90.00
_cell.angle_beta   90.00
_cell.angle_gamma   90.00
#
_symmetry.space_group_name_H-M   'P 1'
#
loop_
_entity.id
_entity.type
_entity.pdbx_description
1 polymer ?
#
loop_
_entity_poly.entity_id
_entity_poly.type
_entity_poly.pdbx_seq_one_letter_code
_entity_poly.pdbx_strand_id
1 'polypeptide(L)'
;MLLVPYVSLTFDVIGKGWKAAEMRVEYIVVRELFVNSGRIVSVLAFLATITLFSEERGIPVLLLVLGAGHTIIYFFVRHVKFKEDKGGESYSFARQKGGDGDPSGGGGTSV
;
A
#
# COMPACT_ATOMS: atom_id res chain seq x y z
N MET A 1 -4.70 -12.54 -0.26
CA MET A 1 -3.96 -11.97 -1.40
C MET A 1 -4.02 -10.44 -1.51
N LEU A 2 -4.65 -9.72 -0.55
CA LEU A 2 -4.72 -8.25 -0.57
C LEU A 2 -3.80 -7.58 0.45
N LEU A 3 -3.07 -8.33 1.27
CA LEU A 3 -2.33 -7.76 2.39
C LEU A 3 -1.27 -6.76 1.93
N VAL A 4 -0.39 -7.16 1.01
CA VAL A 4 0.68 -6.29 0.48
C VAL A 4 0.11 -4.99 -0.10
N PRO A 5 -0.79 -5.01 -1.10
CA PRO A 5 -1.31 -3.78 -1.69
C PRO A 5 -2.07 -2.90 -0.69
N TYR A 6 -2.80 -3.47 0.28
CA TYR A 6 -3.51 -2.67 1.30
C TYR A 6 -2.58 -2.05 2.32
N VAL A 7 -1.58 -2.80 2.76
CA VAL A 7 -0.60 -2.30 3.71
C VAL A 7 0.21 -1.18 3.07
N SER A 8 0.67 -1.36 1.83
CA SER A 8 1.33 -0.31 1.05
C SER A 8 0.43 0.91 0.84
N LEU A 9 -0.84 0.72 0.41
CA LEU A 9 -1.79 1.82 0.25
C LEU A 9 -1.99 2.61 1.55
N THR A 10 -2.07 1.92 2.68
CA THR A 10 -2.21 2.58 3.99
C THR A 10 -0.99 3.46 4.29
N PHE A 11 0.21 2.97 3.99
CA PHE A 11 1.43 3.77 4.14
C PHE A 11 1.50 4.92 3.13
N ASP A 12 1.04 4.73 1.89
CA ASP A 12 0.95 5.80 0.88
C ASP A 12 -0.01 6.91 1.32
N VAL A 13 -1.14 6.54 1.96
CA VAL A 13 -2.10 7.49 2.53
C VAL A 13 -1.50 8.23 3.73
N ILE A 14 -0.80 7.52 4.62
CA ILE A 14 -0.10 8.15 5.77
C ILE A 14 0.96 9.14 5.28
N GLY A 15 1.74 8.78 4.27
CA GLY A 15 2.80 9.64 3.71
C GLY A 15 2.28 10.94 3.09
N LYS A 16 1.02 10.94 2.62
CA LYS A 16 0.32 12.12 2.07
C LYS A 16 -0.56 12.85 3.09
N GLY A 17 -0.62 12.33 4.32
CA GLY A 17 -1.36 12.94 5.42
C GLY A 17 -0.77 14.28 5.86
N TRP A 18 -1.57 15.06 6.61
CA TRP A 18 -1.10 16.35 7.13
C TRP A 18 0.08 16.13 8.07
N LYS A 19 1.16 16.92 7.86
CA LYS A 19 2.41 16.84 8.63
C LYS A 19 2.91 15.40 8.80
N ALA A 20 2.82 14.60 7.74
CA ALA A 20 3.12 13.17 7.77
C ALA A 20 4.50 12.83 8.37
N ALA A 21 5.48 13.74 8.34
CA ALA A 21 6.79 13.54 8.96
C ALA A 21 6.79 13.73 10.48
N GLU A 22 6.07 14.72 11.00
CA GLU A 22 5.97 15.02 12.43
C GLU A 22 5.03 14.02 13.12
N MET A 23 3.93 13.65 12.44
CA MET A 23 2.85 12.82 12.99
C MET A 23 3.00 11.31 12.72
N ARG A 24 4.21 10.84 12.33
CA ARG A 24 4.43 9.45 11.90
C ARG A 24 4.01 8.44 12.97
N VAL A 25 4.33 8.74 14.22
CA VAL A 25 4.09 7.85 15.36
C VAL A 25 2.59 7.71 15.57
N GLU A 26 1.86 8.81 15.57
CA GLU A 26 0.41 8.86 15.77
C GLU A 26 -0.32 8.08 14.67
N TYR A 27 0.06 8.27 13.41
CA TYR A 27 -0.54 7.53 12.30
C TYR A 27 -0.29 6.01 12.38
N ILE A 28 0.92 5.59 12.79
CA ILE A 28 1.23 4.16 12.97
C ILE A 28 0.42 3.58 14.13
N VAL A 29 0.31 4.30 15.25
CA VAL A 29 -0.49 3.87 16.41
C VAL A 29 -1.96 3.72 16.04
N VAL A 30 -2.52 4.68 15.31
CA VAL A 30 -3.90 4.61 14.83
C VAL A 30 -4.10 3.40 13.91
N ARG A 31 -3.18 3.17 12.95
CA ARG A 31 -3.23 1.98 12.09
C ARG A 31 -3.25 0.69 12.91
N GLU A 32 -2.40 0.58 13.93
CA GLU A 32 -2.35 -0.59 14.80
C GLU A 32 -3.62 -0.74 15.64
N LEU A 33 -4.17 0.36 16.15
CA LEU A 33 -5.43 0.38 16.88
C LEU A 33 -6.59 -0.13 16.01
N PHE A 34 -6.68 0.30 14.75
CA PHE A 34 -7.70 -0.18 13.81
C PHE A 34 -7.55 -1.67 13.50
N VAL A 35 -6.33 -2.18 13.31
CA VAL A 35 -6.08 -3.61 13.07
C VAL A 35 -6.49 -4.45 14.28
N ASN A 36 -6.14 -4.03 15.50
CA ASN A 36 -6.53 -4.73 16.71
C ASN A 36 -8.04 -4.64 16.96
N SER A 37 -8.65 -3.48 16.72
CA SER A 37 -10.10 -3.30 16.82
C SER A 37 -10.84 -4.23 15.83
N GLY A 38 -10.35 -4.36 14.59
CA GLY A 38 -10.90 -5.28 13.61
C GLY A 38 -10.90 -6.73 14.09
N ARG A 39 -9.83 -7.18 14.77
CA ARG A 39 -9.75 -8.52 15.37
C ARG A 39 -10.75 -8.70 16.51
N ILE A 40 -10.88 -7.70 17.38
CA ILE A 40 -11.87 -7.72 18.48
C ILE A 40 -13.29 -7.82 17.88
N VAL A 41 -13.61 -6.95 16.91
CA VAL A 41 -14.91 -6.95 16.23
C VAL A 41 -15.19 -8.28 15.54
N SER A 42 -14.21 -8.90 14.86
CA SER A 42 -14.41 -10.19 14.19
C SER A 42 -14.69 -11.33 15.18
N VAL A 43 -13.99 -11.35 16.32
CA VAL A 43 -14.22 -12.35 17.37
C VAL A 43 -15.59 -12.13 18.01
N LEU A 44 -15.94 -10.89 18.34
CA LEU A 44 -17.25 -10.56 18.90
C LEU A 44 -18.39 -10.90 17.94
N ALA A 45 -18.23 -10.62 16.64
CA ALA A 45 -19.22 -10.98 15.63
C ALA A 45 -19.39 -12.51 15.51
N PHE A 46 -18.29 -13.26 15.57
CA PHE A 46 -18.33 -14.72 15.61
C PHE A 46 -19.07 -15.23 16.85
N LEU A 47 -18.71 -14.76 18.04
CA LEU A 47 -19.35 -15.13 19.30
C LEU A 47 -20.84 -14.77 19.31
N ALA A 48 -21.20 -13.57 18.84
CA ALA A 48 -22.60 -13.16 18.72
C ALA A 48 -23.38 -14.06 17.75
N THR A 49 -22.73 -14.51 16.67
CA THR A 49 -23.38 -15.39 15.69
C THR A 49 -23.72 -16.75 16.29
N ILE A 50 -22.76 -17.40 16.96
CA ILE A 50 -22.98 -18.74 17.53
C ILE A 50 -23.89 -18.73 18.77
N THR A 51 -23.99 -17.59 19.46
CA THR A 51 -24.87 -17.45 20.64
C THR A 51 -26.31 -17.09 20.26
N LEU A 52 -26.52 -16.35 19.17
CA LEU A 52 -27.86 -15.92 18.73
C LEU A 52 -28.47 -16.83 17.65
N PHE A 53 -27.66 -17.55 16.87
CA PHE A 53 -28.10 -18.42 15.78
C PHE A 53 -27.60 -19.85 15.97
N SER A 54 -28.33 -20.84 15.46
CA SER A 54 -27.85 -22.23 15.42
C SER A 54 -26.64 -22.35 14.50
N GLU A 55 -25.64 -23.15 14.89
CA GLU A 55 -24.36 -23.29 14.17
C GLU A 55 -24.53 -23.60 12.67
N GLU A 56 -25.53 -24.44 12.34
CA GLU A 56 -25.86 -24.84 10.96
C GLU A 56 -26.19 -23.65 10.04
N ARG A 57 -26.74 -22.57 10.59
CA ARG A 57 -27.16 -21.38 9.82
C ARG A 57 -26.27 -20.17 10.10
N GLY A 58 -25.78 -20.03 11.32
CA GLY A 58 -24.93 -18.92 11.74
C GLY A 58 -23.60 -18.87 10.99
N ILE A 59 -22.88 -19.99 10.92
CA ILE A 59 -21.55 -20.04 10.29
C ILE A 59 -21.62 -19.69 8.79
N PRO A 60 -22.52 -20.28 7.97
CA PRO A 60 -22.63 -19.90 6.55
C PRO A 60 -22.97 -18.42 6.34
N VAL A 61 -23.88 -17.86 7.15
CA VAL A 61 -24.26 -16.45 7.05
C VAL A 61 -23.09 -15.54 7.43
N LEU A 62 -22.38 -15.84 8.51
CA LEU A 62 -21.21 -15.06 8.92
C LEU A 62 -20.11 -15.10 7.85
N LEU A 63 -19.84 -16.27 7.26
CA LEU A 63 -18.87 -16.41 6.17
C LEU A 63 -19.30 -15.62 4.92
N LEU A 64 -20.60 -15.61 4.60
CA LEU A 64 -21.13 -14.79 3.50
C LEU A 64 -20.90 -13.30 3.76
N VAL A 65 -21.21 -12.80 4.96
CA VAL A 65 -21.02 -11.40 5.34
C VAL A 65 -19.54 -11.02 5.37
N LEU A 66 -18.68 -11.83 5.99
CA LEU A 66 -17.24 -11.58 6.04
C LEU A 66 -16.59 -11.67 4.64
N GLY A 67 -17.03 -12.63 3.81
CA GLY A 67 -16.60 -12.75 2.42
C GLY A 67 -17.01 -11.55 1.57
N ALA A 68 -18.24 -11.06 1.73
CA ALA A 68 -18.73 -9.82 1.12
C ALA A 68 -17.96 -8.58 1.63
N GLY A 69 -17.29 -8.69 2.79
CA GLY A 69 -16.37 -7.69 3.31
C GLY A 69 -15.35 -7.24 2.27
N HIS A 70 -14.81 -8.14 1.44
CA HIS A 70 -13.87 -7.76 0.37
C HIS A 70 -14.46 -6.76 -0.63
N THR A 71 -15.75 -6.89 -0.95
CA THR A 71 -16.48 -5.96 -1.83
C THR A 71 -16.70 -4.62 -1.16
N ILE A 72 -16.97 -4.60 0.15
CA ILE A 72 -17.13 -3.38 0.93
C ILE A 72 -15.83 -2.55 0.92
N ILE A 73 -14.66 -3.19 1.02
CA ILE A 73 -13.40 -2.44 1.05
C ILE A 73 -13.15 -1.70 -0.27
N TYR A 74 -13.58 -2.25 -1.42
CA TYR A 74 -13.51 -1.55 -2.72
C TYR A 74 -14.22 -0.18 -2.69
N PHE A 75 -15.38 -0.09 -2.03
CA PHE A 75 -16.12 1.17 -1.89
C PHE A 75 -15.34 2.23 -1.11
N PHE A 76 -14.53 1.84 -0.13
CA PHE A 76 -13.70 2.78 0.63
C PHE A 76 -12.45 3.19 -0.14
N VAL A 77 -11.79 2.25 -0.82
CA VAL A 77 -10.50 2.50 -1.50
C VAL A 77 -10.66 3.26 -2.82
N ARG A 78 -11.77 3.11 -3.54
CA ARG A 78 -11.99 3.77 -4.86
C ARG A 78 -11.88 5.30 -4.84
N HIS A 79 -11.96 5.93 -3.67
CA HIS A 79 -11.86 7.39 -3.51
C HIS A 79 -10.44 7.87 -3.21
N VAL A 80 -9.50 6.95 -2.94
CA VAL A 80 -8.08 7.28 -2.73
C VAL A 80 -7.44 7.60 -4.07
N LYS A 81 -7.57 8.86 -4.50
CA LYS A 81 -6.89 9.40 -5.68
C LYS A 81 -5.54 9.97 -5.27
N PHE A 82 -4.48 9.29 -5.65
CA PHE A 82 -3.15 9.86 -5.60
C PHE A 82 -3.04 10.91 -6.72
N LYS A 83 -2.83 12.19 -6.38
CA LYS A 83 -2.35 13.16 -7.37
C LYS A 83 -1.01 12.62 -7.90
N GLU A 84 -0.89 12.50 -9.22
CA GLU A 84 0.40 12.33 -9.88
C GLU A 84 1.22 13.59 -9.60
N ASP A 85 2.28 13.44 -8.82
CA ASP A 85 3.34 14.44 -8.81
C ASP A 85 4.03 14.36 -10.19
N LYS A 86 3.78 15.36 -11.03
CA LYS A 86 4.58 15.59 -12.25
C LYS A 86 5.97 16.07 -11.86
N GLY A 87 6.78 15.19 -11.28
CA GLY A 87 8.12 15.52 -10.82
C GLY A 87 9.06 14.33 -10.95
N GLY A 88 9.63 14.15 -12.15
CA GLY A 88 10.68 13.16 -12.34
C GLY A 88 11.07 12.78 -13.77
N GLU A 89 10.66 13.50 -14.83
CA GLU A 89 11.42 13.45 -16.09
C GLU A 89 12.77 14.16 -15.85
N SER A 90 13.79 13.46 -15.31
CA SER A 90 15.21 13.80 -15.45
C SER A 90 16.11 13.00 -14.49
N TYR A 91 16.15 11.66 -14.52
CA TYR A 91 17.29 10.91 -13.93
C TYR A 91 17.70 9.63 -14.69
N SER A 92 17.30 9.45 -15.96
CA SER A 92 17.70 8.27 -16.75
C SER A 92 18.77 8.53 -17.81
N PHE A 93 19.36 9.72 -17.90
CA PHE A 93 20.47 9.99 -18.82
C PHE A 93 21.71 10.56 -18.10
N ALA A 94 22.26 9.78 -17.17
CA ALA A 94 23.66 9.93 -16.75
C ALA A 94 24.42 8.59 -16.79
N ARG A 95 23.88 7.59 -17.50
CA ARG A 95 24.65 6.41 -17.89
C ARG A 95 25.12 6.64 -19.32
N GLN A 96 26.43 6.53 -19.51
CA GLN A 96 27.13 6.46 -20.80
C GLN A 96 27.75 7.77 -21.34
N LYS A 97 28.71 8.33 -20.58
CA LYS A 97 29.87 8.99 -21.19
C LYS A 97 31.11 8.74 -20.32
N GLY A 98 31.73 7.58 -20.50
CA GLY A 98 32.92 7.22 -19.72
C GLY A 98 33.30 5.75 -19.84
N GLY A 99 33.39 5.25 -21.07
CA GLY A 99 33.81 3.88 -21.33
C GLY A 99 33.56 3.57 -22.78
N ASP A 100 34.57 3.84 -23.61
CA ASP A 100 35.02 2.97 -24.69
C ASP A 100 36.26 3.61 -25.28
N GLY A 101 37.41 2.99 -24.99
CA GLY A 101 38.62 3.22 -25.76
C GLY A 101 38.50 2.50 -27.09
N ASP A 102 38.84 3.19 -28.17
CA ASP A 102 39.28 2.55 -29.41
C ASP A 102 40.52 3.31 -29.94
N PRO A 103 41.60 2.61 -30.33
CA PRO A 103 42.87 3.21 -30.70
C PRO A 103 42.96 3.28 -32.22
N SER A 104 42.75 4.45 -32.84
CA SER A 104 43.04 4.64 -34.28
C SER A 104 43.02 6.11 -34.69
N GLY A 105 44.11 6.54 -35.36
CA GLY A 105 44.26 7.83 -36.05
C GLY A 105 45.27 8.73 -35.33
N GLY A 106 46.51 8.95 -35.77
CA GLY A 106 47.05 8.91 -37.13
C GLY A 106 47.65 10.28 -37.44
N GLY A 107 48.98 10.41 -37.29
CA GLY A 107 49.90 11.28 -38.06
C GLY A 107 49.73 12.81 -38.07
N GLY A 108 50.81 13.52 -37.72
CA GLY A 108 51.07 14.92 -38.13
C GLY A 108 51.95 15.70 -37.15
N THR A 109 53.28 15.53 -37.20
CA THR A 109 54.30 16.49 -37.72
C THR A 109 54.58 17.76 -36.89
N SER A 110 55.81 17.76 -36.33
CA SER A 110 56.82 18.85 -36.30
C SER A 110 56.40 20.27 -35.92
N VAL A 111 56.81 20.72 -34.73
CA VAL A 111 57.99 21.61 -34.50
C VAL A 111 58.38 21.56 -33.02
#